data_AF-A0A9X8D4B1-F1
#
_entry.id   AF-A0A9X8D4B1-F1
#
_cell.length_a   1.000
_cell.length_b   1.000
_cell.length_c   1.000
_cell.angle_alpha   90.00
_cell.angle_beta   90.00
_cell.angle_gamma   90.00
#
_symmetry.space_group_name_H-M   'P 1'
#
loop_
_entity.id
_entity.type
_entity.pdbx_description
1 polymer ?
#
loop_
_entity_poly.entity_id
_entity_poly.type
_entity_poly.pdbx_seq_one_letter_code
_entity_poly.pdbx_strand_id
1 'polypeptide(L)' 'MTPEELKARLALYIAAEAAILGGSQEYQVGAGSTARRLTRADLGEVRAEIRSLTEQIVAATAAAGGGRRVTYIRPY' A
#
# COMPACT_ATOMS: atom_id res chain seq x y z
N MET A 1 -8.34 -0.75 8.20
CA MET A 1 -6.95 -0.30 8.01
C MET A 1 -6.98 1.21 7.89
N THR A 2 -6.38 1.92 8.85
CA THR A 2 -6.30 3.38 8.78
C THR A 2 -5.29 3.80 7.71
N PRO A 3 -5.42 5.01 7.13
CA PRO A 3 -4.46 5.50 6.11
C PRO A 3 -3.02 5.55 6.64
N GLU A 4 -2.83 5.71 7.96
CA GLU A 4 -1.53 5.68 8.61
C GLU A 4 -0.92 4.27 8.66
N GLU A 5 -1.72 3.23 8.93
CA GLU A 5 -1.25 1.84 8.87
C GLU A 5 -0.78 1.45 7.46
N LEU A 6 -1.49 1.91 6.43
CA LEU A 6 -1.11 1.66 5.03
C LEU A 6 0.25 2.29 4.70
N LYS A 7 0.52 3.50 5.19
CA LYS A 7 1.82 4.18 5.02
C LYS A 7 2.94 3.47 5.77
N ALA A 8 2.70 3.06 7.02
CA ALA A 8 3.68 2.31 7.81
C ALA A 8 4.05 0.99 7.12
N ARG A 9 3.05 0.30 6.57
CA ARG A 9 3.25 -0.94 5.83
C ARG A 9 4.00 -0.71 4.52
N LEU A 10 3.65 0.34 3.75
CA LEU A 10 4.37 0.73 2.53
C LEU A 10 5.86 1.01 2.81
N ALA A 11 6.17 1.67 3.92
CA ALA A 11 7.57 1.93 4.32
C ALA A 11 8.36 0.63 4.55
N LEU A 12 7.73 -0.40 5.13
CA LEU A 12 8.37 -1.71 5.30
C LEU A 12 8.66 -2.41 3.96
N TYR A 13 7.75 -2.32 2.98
CA TYR A 13 7.98 -2.88 1.65
C TYR A 13 9.08 -2.14 0.89
N ILE A 14 9.18 -0.81 1.02
CA ILE A 14 10.29 -0.03 0.44
C ILE A 14 11.63 -0.42 1.10
N ALA A 15 11.67 -0.56 2.42
CA ALA A 15 12.87 -0.99 3.12
C ALA A 15 13.30 -2.41 2.70
N ALA A 16 12.33 -3.30 2.47
CA ALA A 16 12.59 -4.64 1.94
C ALA A 16 13.17 -4.59 0.52
N GLU A 17 12.60 -3.77 -0.37
CA GLU A 17 13.13 -3.58 -1.73
C GLU A 17 14.59 -3.12 -1.70
N ALA A 18 14.91 -2.12 -0.87
CA ALA A 18 16.27 -1.62 -0.72
C ALA A 18 17.25 -2.67 -0.16
N ALA A 19 16.82 -3.46 0.84
CA ALA A 19 17.65 -4.54 1.40
C ALA A 19 17.93 -5.64 0.37
N ILE A 20 16.90 -6.04 -0.38
CA ILE A 20 17.01 -7.06 -1.44
C ILE A 20 17.92 -6.57 -2.58
N LEU A 21 17.83 -5.30 -2.96
CA LEU A 21 18.72 -4.67 -3.94
C LEU A 21 20.17 -4.56 -3.43
N GLY A 22 20.35 -4.30 -2.13
CA GLY A 22 21.65 -4.20 -1.46
C GLY A 22 22.40 -5.53 -1.29
N GLY A 23 21.79 -6.66 -1.66
CA GLY A 23 22.41 -7.99 -1.62
C GLY A 23 21.86 -8.93 -0.56
N SER A 24 20.84 -8.54 0.20
CA SER A 24 20.12 -9.48 1.07
C SER A 24 19.31 -10.45 0.22
N GLN A 25 19.57 -11.75 0.38
CA GLN A 25 18.87 -12.80 -0.37
C GLN A 25 17.41 -12.95 0.10
N GLU A 26 17.15 -12.64 1.37
CA GLU A 26 15.88 -12.85 2.07
C GLU A 26 15.64 -11.68 3.05
N TYR A 27 14.42 -11.16 3.08
CA TYR A 27 14.00 -10.11 4.01
C TYR A 27 12.61 -10.42 4.55
N GLN A 28 12.41 -10.28 5.87
CA GLN A 28 11.11 -10.54 6.48
C GLN A 28 10.38 -9.22 6.71
N VAL A 29 9.25 -9.02 6.02
CA VAL A 29 8.36 -7.87 6.22
C VAL A 29 7.27 -8.21 7.23
N GLY A 30 7.18 -7.41 8.29
CA GLY A 30 6.13 -7.48 9.30
C GLY A 30 6.57 -8.10 10.64
N ALA A 31 5.79 -7.85 11.68
CA ALA A 31 5.96 -8.43 13.01
C ALA A 31 4.76 -9.32 13.35
N GLY A 32 5.00 -10.58 13.73
CA GLY A 32 3.97 -11.54 14.15
C GLY A 32 3.36 -12.39 13.01
N SER A 33 2.07 -12.71 13.11
CA SER A 33 1.36 -13.66 12.21
C SER A 33 1.25 -13.18 10.75
N THR A 34 1.53 -11.90 10.48
CA THR A 34 1.53 -11.29 9.14
C THR A 34 2.95 -11.19 8.54
N ALA A 35 3.95 -11.83 9.17
CA ALA A 35 5.31 -11.84 8.68
C ALA A 35 5.40 -12.60 7.34
N ARG A 36 5.73 -11.88 6.26
CA ARG A 36 6.02 -12.45 4.95
C ARG A 36 7.52 -12.42 4.70
N ARG A 37 8.08 -13.55 4.25
CA ARG A 37 9.44 -13.58 3.71
C ARG A 37 9.40 -13.18 2.25
N LEU A 38 10.10 -12.10 1.94
CA LEU A 38 10.29 -11.59 0.59
C LEU A 38 11.72 -11.92 0.17
N THR A 39 11.89 -12.43 -1.03
CA THR A 39 13.20 -12.80 -1.58
C THR A 39 13.45 -12.01 -2.86
N ARG A 40 14.68 -12.09 -3.38
CA ARG A 40 15.06 -11.42 -4.64
C ARG A 40 14.23 -11.86 -5.85
N ALA A 41 13.71 -13.09 -5.85
CA ALA A 41 12.80 -13.56 -6.89
C ALA A 41 11.42 -12.87 -6.83
N ASP A 42 11.04 -12.42 -5.63
CA ASP A 42 9.74 -11.81 -5.33
C ASP A 42 9.73 -10.28 -5.54
N LEU A 43 10.83 -9.69 -6.02
CA LEU A 43 10.95 -8.24 -6.26
C LEU A 43 9.81 -7.69 -7.15
N GLY A 44 9.34 -8.51 -8.10
CA GLY A 44 8.17 -8.17 -8.92
C GLY A 44 6.87 -8.11 -8.12
N GLU A 45 6.67 -9.05 -7.19
CA GLU A 45 5.50 -9.12 -6.30
C GLU A 45 5.54 -7.98 -5.27
N VAL A 46 6.72 -7.65 -4.73
CA VAL A 46 6.94 -6.49 -3.84
C VAL A 46 6.52 -5.18 -4.53
N ARG A 47 6.95 -4.96 -5.77
CA ARG A 47 6.55 -3.76 -6.54
C ARG A 47 5.06 -3.75 -6.84
N ALA A 48 4.46 -4.90 -7.10
CA ALA A 48 3.02 -5.03 -7.30
C ALA A 48 2.23 -4.71 -6.02
N GLU A 49 2.66 -5.22 -4.85
CA GLU A 49 2.06 -4.89 -3.55
C GLU A 49 2.20 -3.39 -3.23
N ILE A 50 3.38 -2.78 -3.47
CA ILE A 50 3.58 -1.33 -3.26
C ILE A 50 2.61 -0.51 -4.10
N ARG A 51 2.47 -0.87 -5.39
CA ARG A 51 1.55 -0.19 -6.30
C ARG A 51 0.10 -0.35 -5.82
N SER A 52 -0.31 -1.57 -5.47
CA SER A 52 -1.66 -1.84 -4.95
C SER A 52 -1.96 -1.09 -3.65
N LEU A 53 -1.01 -1.04 -2.71
CA LEU A 53 -1.16 -0.27 -1.46
C LEU A 53 -1.26 1.23 -1.75
N THR A 54 -0.46 1.75 -2.68
CA THR A 54 -0.51 3.15 -3.10
C THR A 54 -1.87 3.49 -3.72
N GLU A 55 -2.38 2.64 -4.61
CA GLU A 55 -3.71 2.79 -5.22
C GLU A 55 -4.82 2.76 -4.17
N GLN A 56 -4.74 1.87 -3.18
CA GLN A 56 -5.68 1.83 -2.06
C GLN A 56 -5.64 3.09 -1.20
N ILE A 57 -4.44 3.64 -0.94
CA ILE A 57 -4.29 4.92 -0.21
C ILE A 57 -4.90 6.07 -1.03
N VAL A 58 -4.64 6.14 -2.33
CA VAL A 58 -5.20 7.16 -3.22
C VAL A 58 -6.72 7.04 -3.28
N ALA A 59 -7.26 5.83 -3.44
CA ALA A 59 -8.69 5.58 -3.46
C ALA A 59 -9.36 5.97 -2.12
N ALA A 60 -8.76 5.60 -0.99
CA ALA A 60 -9.24 5.98 0.33
C ALA A 60 -9.22 7.50 0.55
N THR A 61 -8.19 8.19 0.06
CA THR A 61 -8.05 9.64 0.15
C THR A 61 -9.04 10.36 -0.77
N ALA A 62 -9.24 9.86 -1.99
CA ALA A 62 -10.18 10.42 -2.96
C ALA A 62 -11.65 10.21 -2.53
N ALA A 63 -11.98 9.06 -1.96
CA ALA A 63 -13.30 8.78 -1.40
C ALA A 63 -13.64 9.72 -0.24
N ALA A 64 -12.64 10.12 0.55
CA ALA A 64 -12.84 11.10 1.63
C ALA A 64 -13.14 12.53 1.13
N GLY A 65 -12.78 12.88 -0.11
CA GLY A 65 -12.99 14.22 -0.69
C GLY A 65 -14.20 14.38 -1.62
N GLY A 66 -14.87 13.28 -2.02
CA GLY A 66 -15.83 13.27 -3.14
C GLY A 66 -17.33 13.33 -2.78
N GLY A 67 -17.70 13.63 -1.53
CA GLY A 67 -19.05 13.44 -1.02
C GLY A 67 -19.93 14.69 -0.89
N ARG A 68 -20.35 15.33 -2.00
CA ARG A 68 -21.68 15.97 -2.17
C ARG A 68 -21.75 16.78 -3.48
N ARG A 69 -22.22 16.16 -4.56
CA ARG A 69 -22.88 16.90 -5.64
C ARG A 69 -24.37 16.87 -5.36
N VAL A 70 -24.86 17.90 -4.65
CA VAL A 70 -26.31 18.12 -4.47
C VAL A 70 -26.86 18.57 -5.82
N THR A 71 -27.31 17.62 -6.63
CA THR A 71 -28.12 17.90 -7.80
C THR A 71 -29.50 18.30 -7.29
N TYR A 72 -29.81 19.60 -7.29
CA TYR A 72 -31.17 20.06 -7.06
C TYR A 72 -32.06 19.55 -8.20
N ILE A 73 -32.94 18.59 -7.89
CA ILE A 73 -34.08 18.27 -8.74
C ILE A 73 -35.10 19.40 -8.55
N ARG A 74 -35.36 20.13 -9.64
CA ARG A 74 -36.31 21.23 -9.71
C ARG A 74 -37.69 20.65 -10.07
N PRO A 75 -38.73 20.80 -9.23
CA PRO A 75 -40.08 20.31 -9.57
C PRO A 75 -40.77 21.27 -10.56
N TYR A 76 -41.64 20.67 -11.40
CA TYR A 76 -42.48 21.30 -12.43
C TYR A 76 -43.76 21.90 -11.87
#